data_AF-A0A2G8JWV1-F1
#
_entry.id   AF-A0A2G8JWV1-F1
#
_cell.length_a   1.000
_cell.length_b   1.000
_cell.length_c   1.000
_cell.angle_alpha   90.00
_cell.angle_beta   90.00
_cell.angle_gamma   90.00
#
_symmetry.space_group_name_H-M   'P 1'
#
loop_
_entity.id
_entity.type
_entity.pdbx_description
1 polymer ?
#
loop_
_entity_poly.entity_id
_entity_poly.type
_entity_poly.pdbx_seq_one_letter_code
_entity_poly.pdbx_strand_id
1 'polypeptide(L)'
;MGGGGGKSGELTTPCVGDGRRGVHAIDKDYGRNALVSYTFSEGTGPEVKELFDINRQTGEVFTKRDLTEQAAFFGQFFLKATDHGSPEMYEFVPVEVTILHSQQTVPSFDSTTNLQSLTISEDTEVGTVLTRFHINGNATSFLYTLVPGNTAHTNNPVKFSISREGELSLTSSLDHEITSWLSLTVKAVPMWDDPPVVGFHQVAVTISDVNDNPPVFEEQHYQVKIEENCVIGSQVIQVQASDADTDETIMYEIVDDDGGRVKEAFQIHPNTGVITTVGQLDRETIVSYTIRVRATDGAVGDDIRHTTVTHVEVGIVDINDSPPHFMRAVYNAAVREDAETGTIVTTVEAHDGDVDHNANLTYYIISGDPCGHFLMDSLTGDIAVTKFLDRESRDRFVLNVTASDGVLLTIPKSS
;
A
#
# COMPACT_ATOMS: atom_id res chain seq x y z
N MET A 1 -16.19 -18.94 -24.08
CA MET A 1 -17.23 -17.91 -24.32
C MET A 1 -16.57 -16.57 -24.06
N GLY A 2 -16.08 -15.93 -25.12
CA GLY A 2 -15.32 -14.69 -25.02
C GLY A 2 -16.26 -13.54 -24.65
N GLY A 3 -15.96 -12.87 -23.54
CA GLY A 3 -16.63 -11.64 -23.16
C GLY A 3 -16.30 -10.57 -24.19
N GLY A 4 -17.34 -10.00 -24.82
CA GLY A 4 -17.17 -8.82 -25.67
C GLY A 4 -16.73 -7.65 -24.80
N GLY A 5 -15.48 -7.24 -24.93
CA GLY A 5 -15.00 -5.95 -24.43
C GLY A 5 -15.76 -4.85 -25.17
N GLY A 6 -16.56 -4.07 -24.44
CA GLY A 6 -17.26 -2.92 -24.98
C GLY A 6 -16.26 -1.82 -25.32
N LYS A 7 -16.38 -1.28 -26.53
CA LYS A 7 -15.67 -0.08 -26.99
C LYS A 7 -16.43 1.16 -26.58
N SER A 8 -15.72 2.27 -26.49
CA SER A 8 -16.33 3.58 -26.28
C SER A 8 -15.57 4.61 -27.10
N GLY A 9 -16.21 5.13 -28.15
CA GLY A 9 -15.72 6.26 -28.96
C GLY A 9 -16.12 7.62 -28.39
N GLU A 10 -15.20 8.58 -28.38
CA GLU A 10 -15.37 9.95 -27.89
C GLU A 10 -15.12 11.00 -29.00
N LEU A 11 -15.73 12.18 -28.87
CA LEU A 11 -15.30 13.41 -29.53
C LEU A 11 -14.57 14.30 -28.51
N THR A 12 -13.23 14.32 -28.53
CA THR A 12 -12.44 15.26 -27.73
C THR A 12 -12.27 16.59 -28.47
N THR A 13 -13.00 17.61 -27.98
CA THR A 13 -12.88 19.08 -28.07
C THR A 13 -12.51 19.81 -29.38
N PRO A 14 -12.99 21.05 -29.58
CA PRO A 14 -12.70 21.86 -30.76
C PRO A 14 -11.80 23.08 -30.47
N CYS A 15 -11.01 23.48 -31.46
CA CYS A 15 -10.48 24.84 -31.57
C CYS A 15 -11.03 25.51 -32.85
N VAL A 16 -11.42 26.77 -32.71
CA VAL A 16 -11.83 27.64 -33.82
C VAL A 16 -10.57 28.11 -34.55
N GLY A 17 -10.46 27.82 -35.85
CA GLY A 17 -9.53 28.53 -36.74
C GLY A 17 -8.72 27.71 -37.75
N ASP A 18 -8.47 26.41 -37.55
CA ASP A 18 -7.50 25.66 -38.38
C ASP A 18 -8.06 24.37 -39.05
N GLY A 19 -9.37 24.18 -39.08
CA GLY A 19 -9.99 23.09 -39.87
C GLY A 19 -9.63 21.66 -39.44
N ARG A 20 -9.09 21.45 -38.24
CA ARG A 20 -8.67 20.16 -37.68
C ARG A 20 -9.52 19.80 -36.45
N ARG A 21 -10.20 18.65 -36.47
CA ARG A 21 -10.94 18.08 -35.32
C ARG A 21 -10.80 16.56 -35.33
N GLY A 22 -10.53 15.94 -34.18
CA GLY A 22 -10.33 14.50 -34.10
C GLY A 22 -11.47 13.76 -33.39
N VAL A 23 -11.68 12.51 -33.78
CA VAL A 23 -12.38 11.52 -32.97
C VAL A 23 -11.34 10.68 -32.25
N HIS A 24 -11.58 10.39 -30.98
CA HIS A 24 -10.71 9.54 -30.18
C HIS A 24 -11.49 8.36 -29.62
N ALA A 25 -11.09 7.15 -29.96
CA ALA A 25 -11.68 5.92 -29.46
C ALA A 25 -10.61 5.10 -28.74
N ILE A 26 -11.01 4.51 -27.61
CA ILE A 26 -10.13 3.70 -26.76
C ILE A 26 -10.62 2.25 -26.80
N ASP A 27 -9.69 1.33 -26.99
CA ASP A 27 -9.92 -0.11 -26.86
C ASP A 27 -9.24 -0.62 -25.57
N LYS A 28 -9.94 -1.50 -24.84
CA LYS A 28 -9.50 -2.00 -23.53
C LYS A 28 -8.56 -3.21 -23.63
N ASP A 29 -8.35 -3.74 -24.83
CA ASP A 29 -7.41 -4.82 -25.06
C ASP A 29 -5.94 -4.36 -24.90
N TYR A 30 -4.99 -5.29 -25.05
CA TYR A 30 -3.55 -5.01 -24.95
C TYR A 30 -2.82 -5.15 -26.28
N GLY A 31 -1.72 -4.38 -26.42
CA GLY A 31 -0.80 -4.47 -27.55
C GLY A 31 -1.48 -4.13 -28.87
N ARG A 32 -1.24 -4.93 -29.92
CA ARG A 32 -1.79 -4.67 -31.26
C ARG A 32 -3.32 -4.73 -31.30
N ASN A 33 -3.95 -5.50 -30.43
CA ASN A 33 -5.41 -5.62 -30.36
C ASN A 33 -6.06 -4.34 -29.81
N ALA A 34 -5.33 -3.56 -29.01
CA ALA A 34 -5.79 -2.27 -28.50
C ALA A 34 -5.72 -1.13 -29.53
N LEU A 35 -4.98 -1.35 -30.64
CA LEU A 35 -4.73 -0.29 -31.60
C LEU A 35 -5.99 -0.05 -32.44
N VAL A 36 -6.48 1.18 -32.42
CA VAL A 36 -7.67 1.60 -33.15
C VAL A 36 -7.28 2.31 -34.44
N SER A 37 -7.97 1.97 -35.53
CA SER A 37 -7.87 2.65 -36.82
C SER A 37 -9.20 3.28 -37.23
N TYR A 38 -9.12 4.45 -37.87
CA TYR A 38 -10.29 5.25 -38.22
C TYR A 38 -10.51 5.31 -39.73
N THR A 39 -11.75 5.13 -40.15
CA THR A 39 -12.17 5.22 -41.55
C THR A 39 -13.55 5.87 -41.67
N PHE A 40 -13.92 6.40 -42.83
CA PHE A 40 -15.31 6.75 -43.08
C PHE A 40 -16.17 5.48 -43.13
N SER A 41 -17.35 5.52 -42.53
CA SER A 41 -18.33 4.45 -42.69
C SER A 41 -18.74 4.30 -44.16
N GLU A 42 -19.16 3.09 -44.55
CA GLU A 42 -19.56 2.78 -45.92
C GLU A 42 -20.70 3.68 -46.42
N GLY A 43 -21.63 4.05 -45.52
CA GLY A 43 -22.75 4.94 -45.80
C GLY A 43 -22.39 6.43 -45.93
N THR A 44 -21.12 6.82 -45.74
CA THR A 44 -20.71 8.22 -45.90
C THR A 44 -20.74 8.61 -47.37
N GLY A 45 -21.57 9.62 -47.69
CA GLY A 45 -21.80 10.12 -49.04
C GLY A 45 -20.55 10.70 -49.72
N PRO A 46 -20.53 10.75 -51.07
CA PRO A 46 -19.37 11.23 -51.83
C PRO A 46 -19.03 12.69 -51.54
N GLU A 47 -20.03 13.54 -51.30
CA GLU A 47 -19.84 14.97 -50.98
C GLU A 47 -18.95 15.17 -49.74
N VAL A 48 -19.17 14.39 -48.68
CA VAL A 48 -18.34 14.44 -47.47
C VAL A 48 -16.91 13.96 -47.77
N LYS A 49 -16.77 12.88 -48.54
CA LYS A 49 -15.46 12.31 -48.90
C LYS A 49 -14.66 13.21 -49.85
N GLU A 50 -15.30 14.09 -50.59
CA GLU A 50 -14.64 15.11 -51.41
C GLU A 50 -14.12 16.30 -50.58
N LEU A 51 -14.83 16.65 -49.50
CA LEU A 51 -14.51 17.80 -48.67
C LEU A 51 -13.53 17.47 -47.54
N PHE A 52 -13.62 16.27 -46.96
CA PHE A 52 -12.89 15.88 -45.76
C PHE A 52 -12.04 14.63 -45.98
N ASP A 53 -10.96 14.54 -45.21
CA ASP A 53 -10.20 13.32 -45.01
C ASP A 53 -10.01 13.04 -43.53
N ILE A 54 -9.54 11.83 -43.22
CA ILE A 54 -9.25 11.41 -41.86
C ILE A 54 -7.86 10.77 -41.75
N ASN A 55 -7.12 11.16 -40.72
CA ASN A 55 -5.93 10.46 -40.32
C ASN A 55 -6.33 9.13 -39.67
N ARG A 56 -5.98 8.02 -40.34
CA ARG A 56 -6.35 6.68 -39.92
C ARG A 56 -5.80 6.26 -38.56
N GLN A 57 -4.75 6.91 -38.06
CA GLN A 57 -4.12 6.58 -36.78
C GLN A 57 -4.56 7.52 -35.66
N THR A 58 -4.67 8.82 -35.93
CA THR A 58 -5.00 9.80 -34.89
C THR A 58 -6.50 10.11 -34.79
N GLY A 59 -7.29 9.72 -35.80
CA GLY A 59 -8.71 10.05 -35.88
C GLY A 59 -8.99 11.52 -36.23
N GLU A 60 -7.95 12.29 -36.54
CA GLU A 60 -8.05 13.70 -36.97
C GLU A 60 -8.73 13.82 -38.33
N VAL A 61 -9.89 14.48 -38.35
CA VAL A 61 -10.62 14.90 -39.54
C VAL A 61 -10.14 16.28 -39.95
N PHE A 62 -9.78 16.42 -41.22
CA PHE A 62 -9.28 17.67 -41.79
C PHE A 62 -9.90 17.93 -43.17
N THR A 63 -9.91 19.20 -43.59
CA THR A 63 -10.41 19.60 -44.90
C THR A 63 -9.39 19.28 -45.99
N LYS A 64 -9.85 18.76 -47.13
CA LYS A 64 -8.98 18.47 -48.30
C LYS A 64 -8.58 19.71 -49.08
N ARG A 65 -9.34 20.80 -48.90
CA ARG A 65 -9.17 22.08 -49.59
C ARG A 65 -9.67 23.23 -48.73
N ASP A 66 -9.39 24.44 -49.16
CA ASP A 66 -10.02 25.64 -48.60
C ASP A 66 -11.52 25.63 -48.91
N LEU A 67 -12.31 25.95 -47.89
CA LEU A 67 -13.78 25.93 -47.92
C LEU A 67 -14.37 27.34 -47.77
N THR A 68 -13.56 28.40 -47.80
CA THR A 68 -14.06 29.80 -47.68
C THR A 68 -15.08 30.19 -48.75
N GLU A 69 -14.97 29.64 -49.96
CA GLU A 69 -15.93 29.86 -51.06
C GLU A 69 -17.01 28.77 -51.16
N GLN A 70 -17.00 27.78 -50.26
CA GLN A 70 -18.00 26.72 -50.24
C GLN A 70 -19.34 27.29 -49.75
N ALA A 71 -20.44 26.93 -50.42
CA ALA A 71 -21.77 27.22 -49.92
C ALA A 71 -21.96 26.59 -48.53
N ALA A 72 -22.78 27.19 -47.67
CA ALA A 72 -23.06 26.60 -46.37
C ALA A 72 -23.54 25.16 -46.54
N PHE A 73 -22.93 24.28 -45.76
CA PHE A 73 -23.15 22.86 -45.81
C PHE A 73 -23.39 22.40 -44.37
N PHE A 74 -24.49 21.71 -44.16
CA PHE A 74 -24.73 20.98 -42.93
C PHE A 74 -24.82 19.51 -43.27
N GLY A 75 -23.99 18.69 -42.63
CA GLY A 75 -23.98 17.26 -42.85
C GLY A 75 -23.59 16.49 -41.60
N GLN A 76 -24.14 15.30 -41.49
CA GLN A 76 -23.72 14.32 -40.51
C GLN A 76 -23.16 13.10 -41.25
N PHE A 77 -22.04 12.58 -40.77
CA PHE A 77 -21.48 11.32 -41.24
C PHE A 77 -20.97 10.49 -40.07
N PHE A 78 -20.65 9.23 -40.31
CA PHE A 78 -20.13 8.34 -39.28
C PHE A 78 -18.72 7.91 -39.62
N LEU A 79 -17.83 7.99 -38.65
CA LEU A 79 -16.53 7.35 -38.69
C LEU A 79 -16.65 5.95 -38.10
N LYS A 80 -15.90 5.00 -38.66
CA LYS A 80 -15.77 3.64 -38.16
C LYS A 80 -14.41 3.52 -37.46
N ALA A 81 -14.43 3.34 -36.14
CA ALA A 81 -13.28 3.02 -35.33
C ALA A 81 -13.18 1.49 -35.22
N THR A 82 -12.08 0.89 -35.69
CA THR A 82 -11.90 -0.58 -35.78
C THR A 82 -10.62 -0.97 -35.04
N ASP A 83 -10.68 -2.01 -34.20
CA ASP A 83 -9.44 -2.58 -33.63
C ASP A 83 -8.69 -3.44 -34.65
N HIS A 84 -7.56 -3.97 -34.22
CA HIS A 84 -6.81 -4.97 -34.96
C HIS A 84 -6.82 -6.33 -34.25
N GLY A 85 -7.92 -6.62 -33.55
CA GLY A 85 -8.17 -7.89 -32.88
C GLY A 85 -8.51 -9.03 -33.85
N SER A 86 -8.74 -10.23 -33.32
CA SER A 86 -9.19 -11.39 -34.10
C SER A 86 -10.23 -12.17 -33.29
N PRO A 87 -11.54 -12.00 -33.56
CA PRO A 87 -12.13 -11.20 -34.64
C PRO A 87 -11.96 -9.68 -34.44
N GLU A 88 -11.95 -8.93 -35.54
CA GLU A 88 -11.95 -7.46 -35.49
C GLU A 88 -13.32 -6.95 -35.01
N MET A 89 -13.31 -5.98 -34.11
CA MET A 89 -14.49 -5.31 -33.60
C MET A 89 -14.47 -3.82 -33.96
N TYR A 90 -15.63 -3.23 -34.19
CA TYR A 90 -15.74 -1.83 -34.59
C TYR A 90 -16.91 -1.11 -33.95
N GLU A 91 -16.81 0.22 -33.90
CA GLU A 91 -17.86 1.12 -33.44
C GLU A 91 -18.01 2.31 -34.40
N PHE A 92 -19.22 2.86 -34.50
CA PHE A 92 -19.49 4.04 -35.32
C PHE A 92 -19.55 5.29 -34.45
N VAL A 93 -18.78 6.31 -34.81
CA VAL A 93 -18.77 7.61 -34.16
C VAL A 93 -19.44 8.64 -35.06
N PRO A 94 -20.57 9.26 -34.64
CA PRO A 94 -21.22 10.31 -35.41
C PRO A 94 -20.36 11.58 -35.42
N VAL A 95 -20.22 12.20 -36.58
CA VAL A 95 -19.55 13.48 -36.78
C VAL A 95 -20.52 14.44 -37.47
N GLU A 96 -20.79 15.56 -36.82
CA GLU A 96 -21.59 16.65 -37.37
C GLU A 96 -20.67 17.76 -37.84
N VAL A 97 -20.84 18.19 -39.10
CA VAL A 97 -20.07 19.27 -39.69
C VAL A 97 -20.99 20.33 -40.27
N THR A 98 -20.72 21.57 -39.88
CA THR A 98 -21.34 22.76 -40.43
C THR A 98 -20.25 23.63 -41.05
N ILE A 99 -20.34 23.87 -42.36
CA ILE A 99 -19.56 24.87 -43.07
C ILE A 99 -20.35 26.17 -43.01
N LEU A 100 -19.75 27.20 -42.42
CA LEU A 100 -20.38 28.50 -42.22
C LEU A 100 -20.26 29.38 -43.47
N HIS A 101 -21.21 30.29 -43.66
CA HIS A 101 -21.04 31.37 -44.62
C HIS A 101 -19.92 32.32 -44.17
N SER A 102 -19.25 32.97 -45.13
CA SER A 102 -18.15 33.92 -44.87
C SER A 102 -18.54 35.13 -44.00
N GLN A 103 -19.84 35.36 -43.77
CA GLN A 103 -20.37 36.44 -42.93
C GLN A 103 -20.86 35.96 -41.55
N GLN A 104 -20.89 34.65 -41.30
CA GLN A 104 -21.31 34.08 -40.02
C GLN A 104 -20.10 33.94 -39.09
N THR A 105 -20.31 34.27 -37.81
CA THR A 105 -19.28 34.17 -36.76
C THR A 105 -19.63 33.07 -35.77
N VAL A 106 -18.63 32.29 -35.35
CA VAL A 106 -18.81 31.31 -34.27
C VAL A 106 -19.03 32.05 -32.95
N PRO A 107 -20.00 31.64 -32.11
CA PRO A 107 -20.15 32.15 -30.75
C PRO A 107 -18.82 32.02 -29.98
N SER A 108 -18.27 33.13 -29.51
CA SER A 108 -17.04 33.16 -28.73
C SER A 108 -17.38 33.30 -27.25
N PHE A 109 -16.80 32.43 -26.42
CA PHE A 109 -16.86 32.56 -24.98
C PHE A 109 -16.01 33.76 -24.51
N ASP A 110 -16.26 34.24 -23.29
CA ASP A 110 -15.60 35.43 -22.71
C ASP A 110 -14.09 35.27 -22.48
N SER A 111 -13.55 34.05 -22.54
CA SER A 111 -12.14 33.78 -22.34
C SER A 111 -11.30 34.08 -23.58
N THR A 112 -10.14 34.72 -23.38
CA THR A 112 -9.15 34.99 -24.45
C THR A 112 -8.50 33.71 -25.00
N THR A 113 -8.62 32.59 -24.27
CA THR A 113 -8.18 31.24 -24.64
C THR A 113 -9.39 30.32 -24.79
N ASN A 114 -9.32 29.31 -25.66
CA ASN A 114 -10.38 28.29 -25.78
C ASN A 114 -10.28 27.16 -24.72
N LEU A 115 -9.49 27.41 -23.68
CA LEU A 115 -9.27 26.51 -22.54
C LEU A 115 -9.35 27.33 -21.27
N GLN A 116 -10.23 26.92 -20.35
CA GLN A 116 -10.28 27.38 -18.98
C GLN A 116 -9.76 26.28 -18.06
N SER A 117 -8.86 26.65 -17.14
CA SER A 117 -8.41 25.75 -16.08
C SER A 117 -9.15 26.09 -14.78
N LEU A 118 -9.65 25.05 -14.12
CA LEU A 118 -10.32 25.13 -12.84
C LEU A 118 -9.66 24.14 -11.88
N THR A 119 -9.34 24.59 -10.67
CA THR A 119 -8.91 23.72 -9.58
C THR A 119 -10.02 23.70 -8.54
N ILE A 120 -10.43 22.50 -8.12
CA ILE A 120 -11.46 22.28 -7.09
C ILE A 120 -10.96 21.24 -6.11
N SER A 121 -11.33 21.38 -4.84
CA SER A 121 -11.02 20.39 -3.81
C SER A 121 -11.98 19.22 -3.88
N GLU A 122 -11.54 18.01 -3.57
CA GLU A 122 -12.43 16.84 -3.62
C GLU A 122 -13.54 16.86 -2.57
N ASP A 123 -13.29 17.53 -1.44
CA ASP A 123 -14.24 17.78 -0.36
C ASP A 123 -15.28 18.87 -0.70
N THR A 124 -15.22 19.45 -1.90
CA THR A 124 -16.18 20.47 -2.36
C THR A 124 -17.61 19.94 -2.26
N GLU A 125 -18.48 20.70 -1.59
CA GLU A 125 -19.88 20.31 -1.40
C GLU A 125 -20.63 20.15 -2.73
N VAL A 126 -21.41 19.07 -2.82
CA VAL A 126 -22.31 18.82 -3.96
C VAL A 126 -23.34 19.95 -4.06
N GLY A 127 -23.52 20.49 -5.26
CA GLY A 127 -24.38 21.64 -5.54
C GLY A 127 -23.62 22.96 -5.68
N THR A 128 -22.32 22.98 -5.34
CA THR A 128 -21.47 24.17 -5.52
C THR A 128 -21.45 24.62 -6.98
N VAL A 129 -21.74 25.90 -7.22
CA VAL A 129 -21.58 26.54 -8.53
C VAL A 129 -20.14 27.02 -8.67
N LEU A 130 -19.43 26.46 -9.65
CA LEU A 130 -18.00 26.64 -9.83
C LEU A 130 -17.68 27.86 -10.71
N THR A 131 -18.43 28.02 -11.80
CA THR A 131 -18.28 29.13 -12.72
C THR A 131 -19.52 29.32 -13.56
N ARG A 132 -19.61 30.44 -14.28
CA ARG A 132 -20.69 30.72 -15.23
C ARG A 132 -20.12 31.10 -16.58
N PHE A 133 -20.54 30.37 -17.61
CA PHE A 133 -20.18 30.62 -19.00
C PHE A 133 -21.08 31.69 -19.62
N HIS A 134 -20.46 32.55 -20.42
CA HIS A 134 -21.14 33.57 -21.20
C HIS A 134 -20.53 33.65 -22.61
N ILE A 135 -21.37 33.99 -23.59
CA ILE A 135 -20.99 34.23 -24.97
C ILE A 135 -20.98 35.73 -25.22
N ASN A 136 -19.87 36.24 -25.73
CA ASN A 136 -19.75 37.63 -26.17
C ASN A 136 -20.57 37.88 -27.44
N GLY A 137 -21.60 38.73 -27.38
CA GLY A 137 -22.36 39.15 -28.57
C GLY A 137 -23.69 39.86 -28.31
N ASN A 138 -24.25 40.48 -29.37
CA ASN A 138 -25.54 41.15 -29.31
C ASN A 138 -26.70 40.14 -29.49
N ALA A 139 -27.40 39.86 -28.39
CA ALA A 139 -28.83 39.57 -28.31
C ALA A 139 -29.40 38.23 -28.87
N THR A 140 -28.64 37.15 -28.93
CA THR A 140 -29.20 35.78 -29.03
C THR A 140 -29.11 35.06 -27.69
N SER A 141 -30.21 34.46 -27.24
CA SER A 141 -30.18 33.54 -26.10
C SER A 141 -29.51 32.23 -26.53
N PHE A 142 -28.59 31.74 -25.71
CA PHE A 142 -27.87 30.49 -25.93
C PHE A 142 -28.33 29.45 -24.91
N LEU A 143 -28.45 28.21 -25.37
CA LEU A 143 -28.59 27.04 -24.51
C LEU A 143 -27.20 26.42 -24.29
N TYR A 144 -26.80 26.28 -23.03
CA TYR A 144 -25.58 25.59 -22.66
C TYR A 144 -25.84 24.12 -22.34
N THR A 145 -24.94 23.26 -22.78
CA THR A 145 -24.95 21.81 -22.51
C THR A 145 -23.53 21.31 -22.33
N LEU A 146 -23.32 20.28 -21.52
CA LEU A 146 -22.06 19.53 -21.51
C LEU A 146 -22.13 18.48 -22.62
N VAL A 147 -21.06 18.36 -23.39
CA VAL A 147 -20.90 17.23 -24.31
C VAL A 147 -20.73 15.97 -23.45
N PRO A 148 -21.57 14.94 -23.64
CA PRO A 148 -21.43 13.69 -22.90
C PRO A 148 -20.08 13.03 -23.22
N GLY A 149 -19.34 12.65 -22.18
CA GLY A 149 -18.18 11.78 -22.33
C GLY A 149 -18.50 10.34 -21.93
N ASN A 150 -17.51 9.47 -22.10
CA ASN A 150 -17.64 8.03 -21.88
C ASN A 150 -16.57 7.45 -20.95
N THR A 151 -15.57 8.24 -20.55
CA THR A 151 -14.52 7.89 -19.59
C THR A 151 -14.67 8.64 -18.26
N ALA A 152 -13.99 8.15 -17.22
CA ALA A 152 -13.87 8.81 -15.92
C ALA A 152 -13.37 10.26 -16.03
N HIS A 153 -12.46 10.53 -16.97
CA HIS A 153 -11.90 11.86 -17.21
C HIS A 153 -12.80 12.79 -18.02
N THR A 154 -13.93 12.29 -18.52
CA THR A 154 -14.82 13.03 -19.45
C THR A 154 -16.23 13.13 -18.90
N ASN A 155 -16.36 13.20 -17.57
CA ASN A 155 -17.62 13.31 -16.85
C ASN A 155 -18.52 12.06 -16.99
N ASN A 156 -17.92 10.86 -17.01
CA ASN A 156 -18.65 9.59 -16.94
C ASN A 156 -18.06 8.66 -15.86
N PRO A 157 -18.76 8.38 -14.75
CA PRO A 157 -20.13 8.82 -14.44
C PRO A 157 -20.23 10.33 -14.29
N VAL A 158 -21.45 10.88 -14.45
CA VAL A 158 -21.70 12.32 -14.38
C VAL A 158 -21.35 12.86 -13.00
N LYS A 159 -20.35 13.73 -12.93
CA LYS A 159 -19.92 14.48 -11.75
C LYS A 159 -20.30 15.96 -11.81
N PHE A 160 -20.35 16.53 -13.02
CA PHE A 160 -20.67 17.93 -13.27
C PHE A 160 -21.90 18.09 -14.15
N SER A 161 -22.64 19.17 -13.93
CA SER A 161 -23.76 19.59 -14.78
C SER A 161 -23.64 21.06 -15.15
N ILE A 162 -24.27 21.46 -16.25
CA ILE A 162 -24.38 22.87 -16.62
C ILE A 162 -25.86 23.26 -16.73
N SER A 163 -26.23 24.38 -16.12
CA SER A 163 -27.57 24.95 -16.26
C SER A 163 -27.79 25.57 -17.64
N ARG A 164 -29.05 25.89 -17.97
CA ARG A 164 -29.37 26.55 -19.25
C ARG A 164 -28.83 27.97 -19.31
N GLU A 165 -28.54 28.55 -18.16
CA GLU A 165 -27.98 29.88 -17.95
C GLU A 165 -26.43 29.87 -17.94
N GLY A 166 -25.83 28.69 -18.12
CA GLY A 166 -24.37 28.53 -18.23
C GLY A 166 -23.65 28.31 -16.91
N GLU A 167 -24.35 28.03 -15.82
CA GLU A 167 -23.73 27.74 -14.51
C GLU A 167 -23.25 26.30 -14.45
N LEU A 168 -21.93 26.12 -14.35
CA LEU A 168 -21.32 24.81 -14.14
C LEU A 168 -21.31 24.50 -12.64
N SER A 169 -21.90 23.38 -12.26
CA SER A 169 -22.01 22.96 -10.87
C SER A 169 -21.59 21.51 -10.66
N LEU A 170 -21.13 21.22 -9.45
CA LEU A 170 -20.84 19.87 -9.01
C LEU A 170 -22.14 19.15 -8.63
N THR A 171 -22.37 17.95 -9.13
CA THR A 171 -23.59 17.15 -8.89
C THR A 171 -23.35 15.83 -8.17
N SER A 172 -22.09 15.46 -7.95
CA SER A 172 -21.72 14.26 -7.21
C SER A 172 -20.37 14.48 -6.52
N SER A 173 -20.13 13.74 -5.44
CA SER A 173 -18.84 13.82 -4.73
C SER A 173 -17.68 13.48 -5.67
N LEU A 174 -16.56 14.13 -5.40
CA LEU A 174 -15.28 13.86 -6.02
C LEU A 174 -14.48 12.95 -5.11
N ASP A 175 -13.43 12.37 -5.67
CA ASP A 175 -12.52 11.41 -5.04
C ASP A 175 -11.24 11.47 -5.88
N HIS A 176 -10.18 12.05 -5.31
CA HIS A 176 -8.91 12.30 -5.97
C HIS A 176 -8.21 10.99 -6.30
N GLU A 177 -8.28 10.01 -5.40
CA GLU A 177 -7.66 8.69 -5.48
C GLU A 177 -8.24 7.88 -6.64
N ILE A 178 -9.51 8.13 -6.99
CA ILE A 178 -10.15 7.57 -8.19
C ILE A 178 -9.84 8.41 -9.44
N THR A 179 -9.96 9.73 -9.39
CA THR A 179 -9.75 10.59 -10.57
C THR A 179 -9.32 12.00 -10.17
N SER A 180 -8.04 12.33 -10.40
CA SER A 180 -7.46 13.64 -10.07
C SER A 180 -7.68 14.74 -11.12
N TRP A 181 -8.23 14.42 -12.29
CA TRP A 181 -8.49 15.40 -13.34
C TRP A 181 -9.61 14.99 -14.30
N LEU A 182 -10.30 15.99 -14.85
CA LEU A 182 -11.29 15.85 -15.90
C LEU A 182 -11.11 16.90 -17.01
N SER A 183 -11.53 16.56 -18.22
CA SER A 183 -11.70 17.51 -19.32
C SER A 183 -13.17 17.56 -19.74
N LEU A 184 -13.79 18.72 -19.56
CA LEU A 184 -15.19 18.96 -19.93
C LEU A 184 -15.24 19.77 -21.22
N THR A 185 -16.24 19.51 -22.05
CA THR A 185 -16.56 20.35 -23.21
C THR A 185 -17.92 20.99 -23.01
N VAL A 186 -17.96 22.32 -22.89
CA VAL A 186 -19.19 23.10 -22.87
C VAL A 186 -19.58 23.41 -24.30
N LYS A 187 -20.83 23.14 -24.67
CA LYS A 187 -21.45 23.45 -25.96
C LYS A 187 -22.50 24.54 -25.78
N ALA A 188 -22.39 25.63 -26.53
CA ALA A 188 -23.38 26.70 -26.60
C ALA A 188 -24.13 26.64 -27.94
N VAL A 189 -25.46 26.60 -27.88
CA VAL A 189 -26.33 26.50 -29.06
C VAL A 189 -27.25 27.72 -29.12
N PRO A 190 -27.22 28.53 -30.19
CA PRO A 190 -28.15 29.64 -30.36
C PRO A 190 -29.57 29.11 -30.53
N MET A 191 -30.56 29.79 -29.92
CA MET A 191 -31.96 29.32 -29.94
C MET A 191 -32.72 29.61 -31.24
N TRP A 192 -32.18 30.44 -32.15
CA TRP A 192 -32.92 31.00 -33.29
C TRP A 192 -32.20 30.88 -34.65
N ASP A 193 -31.05 30.20 -34.71
CA ASP A 193 -30.30 29.99 -35.96
C ASP A 193 -30.59 28.59 -36.55
N ASP A 194 -30.83 28.51 -37.86
CA ASP A 194 -31.00 27.26 -38.60
C ASP A 194 -30.18 27.27 -39.92
N PRO A 195 -29.16 26.40 -40.08
CA PRO A 195 -28.63 25.48 -39.07
C PRO A 195 -27.90 26.25 -37.95
N PRO A 196 -27.94 25.76 -36.69
CA PRO A 196 -27.35 26.47 -35.56
C PRO A 196 -25.82 26.50 -35.65
N VAL A 197 -25.24 27.69 -35.52
CA VAL A 197 -23.78 27.85 -35.36
C VAL A 197 -23.43 27.66 -33.89
N VAL A 198 -22.91 26.48 -33.55
CA VAL A 198 -22.59 26.15 -32.16
C VAL A 198 -21.19 26.60 -31.77
N GLY A 199 -21.08 27.13 -30.55
CA GLY A 199 -19.82 27.41 -29.89
C GLY A 199 -19.43 26.27 -28.95
N PHE A 200 -18.14 26.09 -28.73
CA PHE A 200 -17.63 25.12 -27.79
C PHE A 200 -16.49 25.70 -26.97
N HIS A 201 -16.31 25.21 -25.74
CA HIS A 201 -15.27 25.65 -24.84
C HIS A 201 -14.75 24.48 -24.00
N GLN A 202 -13.42 24.35 -23.88
CA GLN A 202 -12.82 23.28 -23.09
C GLN A 202 -12.54 23.76 -21.66
N VAL A 203 -12.86 22.92 -20.69
CA VAL A 203 -12.59 23.15 -19.28
C VAL A 203 -11.70 22.02 -18.78
N ALA A 204 -10.46 22.33 -18.39
CA ALA A 204 -9.60 21.41 -17.66
C ALA A 204 -9.89 21.57 -16.16
N VAL A 205 -10.36 20.51 -15.53
CA VAL A 205 -10.64 20.46 -14.10
C VAL A 205 -9.54 19.65 -13.44
N THR A 206 -8.79 20.27 -12.54
CA THR A 206 -7.86 19.59 -11.63
C THR A 206 -8.54 19.45 -10.28
N ILE A 207 -8.52 18.24 -9.74
CA ILE A 207 -9.04 17.96 -8.40
C ILE A 207 -7.85 18.00 -7.46
N SER A 208 -7.86 18.93 -6.49
CA SER A 208 -6.87 18.95 -5.43
C SER A 208 -7.24 17.92 -4.37
N ASP A 209 -6.21 17.16 -3.99
CA ASP A 209 -6.23 16.14 -2.96
C ASP A 209 -6.47 16.73 -1.57
N VAL A 210 -7.16 15.98 -0.72
CA VAL A 210 -7.40 16.25 0.71
C VAL A 210 -7.04 14.99 1.47
N ASN A 211 -6.27 15.12 2.57
CA ASN A 211 -5.84 13.99 3.39
C ASN A 211 -7.03 13.31 4.12
N ASP A 212 -7.75 12.44 3.42
CA ASP A 212 -8.97 11.77 3.88
C ASP A 212 -8.79 10.24 4.03
N ASN A 213 -7.64 9.72 3.64
CA ASN A 213 -7.27 8.32 3.85
C ASN A 213 -6.29 8.18 5.03
N PRO A 214 -6.54 7.25 5.96
CA PRO A 214 -5.59 6.97 7.03
C PRO A 214 -4.51 5.97 6.57
N PRO A 215 -3.30 6.00 7.18
CA PRO A 215 -2.28 5.00 6.90
C PRO A 215 -2.78 3.58 7.19
N VAL A 216 -2.47 2.63 6.32
CA VAL A 216 -2.85 1.22 6.47
C VAL A 216 -1.60 0.35 6.48
N PHE A 217 -1.42 -0.45 7.54
CA PHE A 217 -0.34 -1.43 7.61
C PHE A 217 -0.57 -2.61 6.64
N GLU A 218 0.50 -3.14 6.05
CA GLU A 218 0.45 -4.30 5.16
C GLU A 218 -0.09 -5.55 5.88
N GLU A 219 0.24 -5.71 7.16
CA GLU A 219 -0.23 -6.80 8.01
C GLU A 219 -0.96 -6.28 9.26
N GLN A 220 -2.02 -6.99 9.65
CA GLN A 220 -2.80 -6.67 10.85
C GLN A 220 -2.07 -7.05 12.15
N HIS A 221 -1.21 -8.07 12.09
CA HIS A 221 -0.34 -8.48 13.19
C HIS A 221 0.99 -8.98 12.64
N TYR A 222 2.08 -8.64 13.33
CA TYR A 222 3.42 -9.10 13.00
C TYR A 222 3.91 -10.05 14.08
N GLN A 223 4.61 -11.11 13.70
CA GLN A 223 5.22 -12.07 14.61
C GLN A 223 6.66 -12.36 14.19
N VAL A 224 7.57 -12.31 15.14
CA VAL A 224 9.00 -12.55 14.90
C VAL A 224 9.66 -13.15 16.13
N LYS A 225 10.78 -13.84 15.91
CA LYS A 225 11.61 -14.41 16.97
C LYS A 225 13.04 -13.86 16.86
N ILE A 226 13.67 -13.59 18.00
CA ILE A 226 15.06 -13.15 18.08
C ILE A 226 15.76 -13.84 19.26
N GLU A 227 17.02 -14.21 19.09
CA GLU A 227 17.85 -14.79 20.15
C GLU A 227 18.21 -13.72 21.19
N GLU A 228 18.25 -14.11 22.47
CA GLU A 228 18.51 -13.16 23.55
C GLU A 228 19.92 -12.55 23.53
N ASN A 229 20.90 -13.34 23.09
CA ASN A 229 22.30 -12.94 22.98
C ASN A 229 22.59 -12.03 21.76
N CYS A 230 21.56 -11.58 21.04
CA CYS A 230 21.74 -10.72 19.89
C CYS A 230 22.45 -9.41 20.25
N VAL A 231 23.22 -8.87 19.30
CA VAL A 231 23.97 -7.62 19.54
C VAL A 231 22.99 -6.44 19.58
N ILE A 232 23.23 -5.47 20.45
CA ILE A 232 22.50 -4.20 20.45
C ILE A 232 22.59 -3.56 19.05
N GLY A 233 21.45 -3.11 18.53
CA GLY A 233 21.32 -2.59 17.16
C GLY A 233 20.96 -3.67 16.13
N SER A 234 20.73 -4.91 16.55
CA SER A 234 20.24 -5.97 15.65
C SER A 234 18.85 -5.60 15.13
N GLN A 235 18.64 -5.80 13.83
CA GLN A 235 17.34 -5.62 13.20
C GLN A 235 16.42 -6.79 13.58
N VAL A 236 15.24 -6.47 14.11
CA VAL A 236 14.24 -7.44 14.54
C VAL A 236 13.27 -7.71 13.39
N ILE A 237 12.58 -6.68 12.93
CA ILE A 237 11.60 -6.73 11.84
C ILE A 237 11.40 -5.33 11.27
N GLN A 238 10.86 -5.23 10.06
CA GLN A 238 10.39 -3.97 9.48
C GLN A 238 8.87 -4.05 9.34
N VAL A 239 8.17 -3.06 9.88
CA VAL A 239 6.73 -2.86 9.60
C VAL A 239 6.59 -1.85 8.47
N GLN A 240 5.54 -2.02 7.67
CA GLN A 240 5.25 -1.12 6.57
C GLN A 240 3.77 -0.76 6.56
N ALA A 241 3.50 0.52 6.35
CA ALA A 241 2.19 1.07 6.06
C ALA A 241 2.23 1.86 4.76
N SER A 242 1.07 2.01 4.13
CA SER A 242 0.83 2.80 2.94
C SER A 242 -0.36 3.72 3.16
N ASP A 243 -0.30 4.90 2.57
CA ASP A 243 -1.42 5.85 2.50
C ASP A 243 -1.89 5.98 1.05
N ALA A 244 -3.17 6.21 0.84
CA ALA A 244 -3.74 6.35 -0.49
C ALA A 244 -3.60 7.78 -1.04
N ASP A 245 -3.49 8.76 -0.14
CA ASP A 245 -3.35 10.18 -0.47
C ASP A 245 -2.01 10.47 -1.18
N THR A 246 -1.95 11.55 -1.95
CA THR A 246 -0.82 11.87 -2.84
C THR A 246 0.40 12.37 -2.08
N ASP A 247 1.58 11.84 -2.45
CA ASP A 247 2.90 12.25 -1.94
C ASP A 247 3.04 12.16 -0.40
N GLU A 248 2.27 11.29 0.25
CA GLU A 248 2.26 11.22 1.70
C GLU A 248 3.48 10.51 2.32
N THR A 249 3.93 11.03 3.46
CA THR A 249 5.08 10.52 4.22
C THR A 249 4.63 9.97 5.57
N ILE A 250 4.76 8.65 5.72
CA ILE A 250 4.38 7.97 6.96
C ILE A 250 5.52 7.99 7.98
N MET A 251 5.21 8.40 9.20
CA MET A 251 6.09 8.32 10.36
C MET A 251 5.66 7.23 11.34
N TYR A 252 6.63 6.44 11.82
CA TYR A 252 6.43 5.33 12.74
C TYR A 252 6.91 5.64 14.16
N GLU A 253 6.17 5.17 15.17
CA GLU A 253 6.48 5.35 16.58
C GLU A 253 6.01 4.16 17.44
N ILE A 254 6.71 3.86 18.54
CA ILE A 254 6.24 2.91 19.56
C ILE A 254 5.41 3.67 20.62
N VAL A 255 4.13 3.33 20.73
CA VAL A 255 3.13 4.16 21.47
C VAL A 255 2.55 3.52 22.73
N ASP A 256 2.72 2.22 22.93
CA ASP A 256 2.36 1.57 24.19
C ASP A 256 3.61 0.90 24.75
N ASP A 257 4.02 1.34 25.92
CA ASP A 257 5.24 0.92 26.57
C ASP A 257 4.88 0.16 27.86
N ASP A 258 4.82 -1.18 27.78
CA ASP A 258 4.60 -2.14 28.88
C ASP A 258 5.44 -1.80 30.15
N GLY A 259 4.96 -0.83 30.94
CA GLY A 259 5.73 -0.19 32.01
C GLY A 259 7.09 0.40 31.59
N GLY A 260 7.29 0.77 30.32
CA GLY A 260 8.58 1.25 29.79
C GLY A 260 9.51 0.19 29.21
N ARG A 261 9.29 -1.11 29.51
CA ARG A 261 10.22 -2.19 29.16
C ARG A 261 10.47 -2.32 27.66
N VAL A 262 9.46 -2.07 26.84
CA VAL A 262 9.60 -2.13 25.37
C VAL A 262 10.60 -1.10 24.85
N LYS A 263 10.60 0.13 25.38
CA LYS A 263 11.52 1.20 24.94
C LYS A 263 12.93 1.03 25.48
N GLU A 264 13.10 0.29 26.58
CA GLU A 264 14.41 -0.12 27.09
C GLU A 264 15.05 -1.21 26.20
N ALA A 265 14.23 -2.07 25.59
CA ALA A 265 14.69 -3.18 24.76
C ALA A 265 14.74 -2.85 23.26
N PHE A 266 13.80 -2.04 22.74
CA PHE A 266 13.62 -1.79 21.31
C PHE A 266 13.42 -0.31 20.98
N GLN A 267 13.81 0.05 19.75
CA GLN A 267 13.47 1.31 19.11
C GLN A 267 12.97 1.05 17.68
N ILE A 268 12.26 2.02 17.11
CA ILE A 268 11.81 1.99 15.72
C ILE A 268 12.40 3.19 14.96
N HIS A 269 12.84 2.95 13.72
CA HIS A 269 13.28 4.01 12.85
C HIS A 269 12.05 4.73 12.24
N PRO A 270 11.92 6.06 12.41
CA PRO A 270 10.67 6.77 12.16
C PRO A 270 10.23 6.79 10.70
N ASN A 271 11.15 6.65 9.74
CA ASN A 271 10.82 6.77 8.30
C ASN A 271 10.82 5.42 7.57
N THR A 272 11.33 4.35 8.21
CA THR A 272 11.47 3.05 7.55
C THR A 272 10.68 1.95 8.23
N GLY A 273 10.20 2.18 9.46
CA GLY A 273 9.48 1.18 10.24
C GLY A 273 10.36 0.02 10.72
N VAL A 274 11.69 0.12 10.60
CA VAL A 274 12.64 -0.90 11.05
C VAL A 274 12.75 -0.84 12.57
N ILE A 275 12.38 -1.95 13.23
CA ILE A 275 12.54 -2.14 14.68
C ILE A 275 13.91 -2.78 14.94
N THR A 276 14.67 -2.21 15.87
CA THR A 276 16.00 -2.68 16.27
C THR A 276 16.11 -2.79 17.79
N THR A 277 17.01 -3.64 18.27
CA THR A 277 17.33 -3.72 19.70
C THR A 277 18.15 -2.52 20.18
N VAL A 278 17.88 -2.02 21.39
CA VAL A 278 18.65 -0.97 22.09
C VAL A 278 19.13 -1.39 23.47
N GLY A 279 18.49 -2.40 24.06
CA GLY A 279 18.89 -3.04 25.30
C GLY A 279 19.35 -4.47 25.06
N GLN A 280 20.00 -5.05 26.08
CA GLN A 280 20.23 -6.50 26.12
C GLN A 280 18.90 -7.20 26.39
N LEU A 281 18.67 -8.31 25.69
CA LEU A 281 17.54 -9.18 25.90
C LEU A 281 17.99 -10.31 26.83
N ASP A 282 17.08 -10.75 27.67
CA ASP A 282 17.28 -11.82 28.66
C ASP A 282 15.94 -12.55 28.74
N ARG A 283 15.95 -13.78 28.22
CA ARG A 283 14.77 -14.62 28.08
C ARG A 283 14.31 -15.14 29.44
N GLU A 284 15.22 -15.35 30.38
CA GLU A 284 14.92 -15.77 31.76
C GLU A 284 14.12 -14.69 32.50
N THR A 285 14.32 -13.42 32.13
CA THR A 285 13.53 -12.30 32.65
C THR A 285 12.25 -12.06 31.84
N ILE A 286 12.34 -11.99 30.50
CA ILE A 286 11.19 -11.69 29.61
C ILE A 286 11.18 -12.60 28.38
N VAL A 287 10.20 -13.49 28.31
CA VAL A 287 10.05 -14.46 27.21
C VAL A 287 9.49 -13.88 25.91
N SER A 288 8.79 -12.74 25.98
CA SER A 288 8.18 -12.11 24.81
C SER A 288 7.79 -10.67 25.05
N TYR A 289 7.82 -9.86 23.99
CA TYR A 289 7.34 -8.48 23.98
C TYR A 289 6.17 -8.31 23.01
N THR A 290 5.20 -7.48 23.39
CA THR A 290 4.16 -6.99 22.47
C THR A 290 4.39 -5.51 22.23
N ILE A 291 4.88 -5.15 21.04
CA ILE A 291 5.20 -3.78 20.65
C ILE A 291 4.00 -3.20 19.91
N ARG A 292 3.44 -2.10 20.40
CA ARG A 292 2.40 -1.33 19.67
C ARG A 292 3.07 -0.24 18.84
N VAL A 293 2.92 -0.36 17.53
CA VAL A 293 3.50 0.59 16.57
C VAL A 293 2.39 1.44 15.97
N ARG A 294 2.55 2.76 16.05
CA ARG A 294 1.70 3.75 15.38
C ARG A 294 2.35 4.20 14.09
N ALA A 295 1.59 4.16 12.99
CA ALA A 295 1.87 4.89 11.76
C ALA A 295 1.04 6.18 11.76
N THR A 296 1.65 7.27 11.32
CA THR A 296 1.05 8.61 11.27
C THR A 296 1.34 9.20 9.89
N ASP A 297 0.33 9.75 9.22
CA ASP A 297 0.50 10.43 7.93
C ASP A 297 1.24 11.78 8.09
N GLY A 298 1.58 12.37 6.95
CA GLY A 298 2.33 13.60 6.81
C GLY A 298 1.46 14.86 6.67
N ALA A 299 0.18 14.81 7.07
CA ALA A 299 -0.80 15.89 6.90
C ALA A 299 -0.21 17.31 7.02
N VAL A 300 -0.49 18.16 6.03
CA VAL A 300 0.11 19.48 5.85
C VAL A 300 -0.94 20.59 6.07
N GLY A 301 -0.55 21.65 6.77
CA GLY A 301 -1.43 22.83 6.93
C GLY A 301 -2.62 22.57 7.84
N ASP A 302 -3.83 22.72 7.29
CA ASP A 302 -5.11 22.57 8.01
C ASP A 302 -5.71 21.16 7.87
N ASP A 303 -5.02 20.25 7.17
CA ASP A 303 -5.49 18.87 6.96
C ASP A 303 -5.55 18.08 8.27
N ILE A 304 -6.51 17.15 8.32
CA ILE A 304 -6.69 16.27 9.48
C ILE A 304 -5.61 15.20 9.43
N ARG A 305 -4.79 15.15 10.48
CA ARG A 305 -3.78 14.09 10.65
C ARG A 305 -4.41 12.77 11.07
N HIS A 306 -4.16 11.70 10.34
CA HIS A 306 -4.63 10.36 10.66
C HIS A 306 -3.52 9.48 11.25
N THR A 307 -3.94 8.49 12.03
CA THR A 307 -3.04 7.53 12.66
C THR A 307 -3.67 6.15 12.72
N THR A 308 -2.86 5.12 12.52
CA THR A 308 -3.24 3.71 12.67
C THR A 308 -2.25 3.00 13.57
N VAL A 309 -2.69 1.97 14.29
CA VAL A 309 -1.85 1.19 15.22
C VAL A 309 -1.89 -0.29 14.86
N THR A 310 -0.72 -0.94 14.85
CA THR A 310 -0.55 -2.40 14.73
C THR A 310 0.24 -2.98 15.91
N HIS A 311 0.26 -4.30 16.01
CA HIS A 311 0.97 -5.04 17.07
C HIS A 311 2.06 -5.93 16.47
N VAL A 312 3.22 -5.91 17.11
CA VAL A 312 4.36 -6.79 16.79
C VAL A 312 4.65 -7.65 18.00
N GLU A 313 4.46 -8.95 17.87
CA GLU A 313 4.82 -9.94 18.89
C GLU A 313 6.25 -10.43 18.63
N VAL A 314 7.15 -10.15 19.57
CA VAL A 314 8.56 -10.54 19.51
C VAL A 314 8.79 -11.62 20.56
N GLY A 315 8.96 -12.87 20.12
CA GLY A 315 9.35 -13.97 20.99
C GLY A 315 10.87 -14.01 21.19
N ILE A 316 11.32 -14.14 22.43
CA ILE A 316 12.75 -14.30 22.74
C ILE A 316 13.11 -15.78 22.71
N VAL A 317 14.15 -16.12 21.97
CA VAL A 317 14.66 -17.48 21.83
C VAL A 317 15.82 -17.67 22.81
N ASP A 318 15.71 -18.74 23.59
CA ASP A 318 16.71 -19.23 24.54
C ASP A 318 18.07 -19.46 23.89
N ILE A 319 19.11 -19.06 24.60
CA ILE A 319 20.48 -19.46 24.38
C ILE A 319 21.00 -19.97 25.72
N ASN A 320 21.71 -21.10 25.69
CA ASN A 320 22.29 -21.67 26.90
C ASN A 320 23.40 -20.77 27.45
N ASP A 321 23.04 -19.88 28.37
CA ASP A 321 23.94 -18.90 28.96
C ASP A 321 23.84 -18.82 30.50
N SER A 322 22.87 -19.50 31.11
CA SER A 322 22.73 -19.64 32.55
C SER A 322 23.41 -20.91 33.06
N PRO A 323 24.57 -20.84 33.75
CA PRO A 323 25.24 -22.04 34.22
C PRO A 323 24.46 -22.75 35.36
N PRO A 324 24.53 -24.09 35.48
CA PRO A 324 23.85 -24.82 36.53
C PRO A 324 24.36 -24.43 37.92
N HIS A 325 23.46 -24.33 38.89
CA HIS A 325 23.76 -23.98 40.27
C HIS A 325 23.18 -24.97 41.28
N PHE A 326 24.05 -25.53 42.13
CA PHE A 326 23.60 -26.40 43.23
C PHE A 326 22.79 -25.62 44.27
N MET A 327 21.72 -26.24 44.78
CA MET A 327 20.86 -25.65 45.81
C MET A 327 21.58 -25.44 47.15
N ARG A 328 22.65 -26.20 47.41
CA ARG A 328 23.47 -26.08 48.63
C ARG A 328 24.95 -26.03 48.26
N ALA A 329 25.71 -25.23 49.02
CA ALA A 329 27.17 -25.19 48.88
C ALA A 329 27.85 -26.48 49.36
N VAL A 330 27.26 -27.17 50.35
CA VAL A 330 27.77 -28.42 50.92
C VAL A 330 26.60 -29.34 51.25
N TYR A 331 26.70 -30.60 50.83
CA TYR A 331 25.76 -31.68 51.16
C TYR A 331 26.43 -32.60 52.18
N ASN A 332 25.92 -32.60 53.41
CA ASN A 332 26.42 -33.47 54.48
C ASN A 332 25.51 -34.70 54.62
N ALA A 333 26.11 -35.88 54.60
CA ALA A 333 25.42 -37.14 54.80
C ALA A 333 26.29 -38.13 55.58
N ALA A 334 25.64 -39.12 56.18
CA ALA A 334 26.30 -40.20 56.89
C ALA A 334 25.76 -41.54 56.38
N VAL A 335 26.66 -42.50 56.21
CA VAL A 335 26.34 -43.86 55.79
C VAL A 335 27.04 -44.82 56.73
N ARG A 336 26.41 -45.97 57.00
CA ARG A 336 27.04 -47.02 57.81
C ARG A 336 28.07 -47.77 56.98
N GLU A 337 29.14 -48.23 57.61
CA GLU A 337 30.18 -48.98 56.89
C GLU A 337 29.68 -50.35 56.38
N ASP A 338 28.68 -50.91 57.07
CA ASP A 338 27.98 -52.16 56.71
C ASP A 338 26.85 -51.93 55.68
N ALA A 339 26.73 -50.74 55.10
CA ALA A 339 25.73 -50.45 54.08
C ALA A 339 25.93 -51.32 52.83
N GLU A 340 24.83 -51.87 52.32
CA GLU A 340 24.84 -52.69 51.11
C GLU A 340 25.15 -51.85 49.87
N THR A 341 25.75 -52.48 48.86
CA THR A 341 25.93 -51.87 47.53
C THR A 341 24.58 -51.46 46.94
N GLY A 342 24.46 -50.22 46.49
CA GLY A 342 23.23 -49.59 46.01
C GLY A 342 22.53 -48.72 47.06
N THR A 343 23.00 -48.70 48.32
CA THR A 343 22.45 -47.80 49.35
C THR A 343 22.68 -46.34 48.96
N ILE A 344 21.60 -45.57 48.79
CA ILE A 344 21.65 -44.12 48.54
C ILE A 344 22.09 -43.42 49.81
N VAL A 345 23.16 -42.63 49.70
CA VAL A 345 23.76 -41.85 50.79
C VAL A 345 23.15 -40.45 50.86
N THR A 346 23.04 -39.80 49.71
CA THR A 346 22.44 -38.47 49.57
C THR A 346 22.09 -38.22 48.10
N THR A 347 21.21 -37.26 47.86
CA THR A 347 20.91 -36.72 46.53
C THR A 347 21.43 -35.30 46.47
N VAL A 348 22.12 -34.93 45.38
CA VAL A 348 22.48 -33.54 45.09
C VAL A 348 21.52 -32.98 44.04
N GLU A 349 21.24 -31.69 44.13
CA GLU A 349 20.24 -31.03 43.27
C GLU A 349 20.80 -29.70 42.80
N ALA A 350 20.81 -29.51 41.48
CA ALA A 350 21.16 -28.26 40.83
C ALA A 350 19.99 -27.75 39.99
N HIS A 351 19.98 -26.44 39.77
CA HIS A 351 18.99 -25.73 38.97
C HIS A 351 19.71 -24.94 37.88
N ASP A 352 19.15 -24.94 36.68
CA ASP A 352 19.62 -24.18 35.54
C ASP A 352 18.62 -23.04 35.24
N GLY A 353 19.12 -21.88 34.82
CA GLY A 353 18.27 -20.73 34.51
C GLY A 353 17.54 -20.87 33.19
N ASP A 354 18.16 -21.56 32.22
CA ASP A 354 17.66 -21.72 30.86
C ASP A 354 16.38 -22.58 30.82
N VAL A 355 15.85 -22.83 29.62
CA VAL A 355 14.61 -23.63 29.46
C VAL A 355 14.78 -24.79 28.48
N ASP A 356 13.87 -25.77 28.60
CA ASP A 356 13.81 -26.95 27.74
C ASP A 356 15.14 -27.73 27.74
N HIS A 357 15.75 -27.91 26.56
CA HIS A 357 16.96 -28.72 26.42
C HIS A 357 18.19 -28.06 27.02
N ASN A 358 18.21 -26.73 27.11
CA ASN A 358 19.31 -25.97 27.69
C ASN A 358 19.34 -26.11 29.22
N ALA A 359 18.23 -26.49 29.84
CA ALA A 359 18.14 -26.74 31.28
C ALA A 359 18.39 -28.20 31.71
N ASN A 360 18.71 -29.10 30.77
CA ASN A 360 18.81 -30.54 31.07
C ASN A 360 20.15 -30.91 31.73
N LEU A 361 20.11 -31.16 33.04
CA LEU A 361 21.32 -31.37 33.83
C LEU A 361 21.83 -32.81 33.84
N THR A 362 23.16 -32.92 33.81
CA THR A 362 23.90 -34.16 34.05
C THR A 362 24.92 -33.98 35.19
N TYR A 363 24.98 -34.96 36.09
CA TYR A 363 25.77 -34.89 37.32
C TYR A 363 27.00 -35.81 37.27
N TYR A 364 28.16 -35.35 37.77
CA TYR A 364 29.38 -36.17 37.89
C TYR A 364 30.15 -35.99 39.22
N ILE A 365 30.73 -37.08 39.73
CA ILE A 365 31.75 -37.03 40.80
C ILE A 365 33.10 -36.82 40.12
N ILE A 366 33.75 -35.69 40.39
CA ILE A 366 35.00 -35.30 39.73
C ILE A 366 36.24 -35.60 40.57
N SER A 367 36.12 -35.65 41.90
CA SER A 367 37.23 -36.03 42.79
C SER A 367 36.74 -36.41 44.19
N GLY A 368 37.64 -36.93 45.04
CA GLY A 368 37.34 -37.25 46.44
C GLY A 368 37.25 -38.75 46.74
N ASP A 369 37.05 -39.55 45.69
CA ASP A 369 36.91 -41.00 45.76
C ASP A 369 37.71 -41.71 44.65
N PRO A 370 39.06 -41.75 44.75
CA PRO A 370 39.91 -42.34 43.71
C PRO A 370 39.72 -43.85 43.55
N CYS A 371 39.14 -44.51 44.57
CA CYS A 371 38.90 -45.94 44.56
C CYS A 371 37.48 -46.30 44.07
N GLY A 372 36.60 -45.32 43.83
CA GLY A 372 35.23 -45.55 43.34
C GLY A 372 34.39 -46.37 44.32
N HIS A 373 34.32 -45.98 45.58
CA HIS A 373 33.38 -46.48 46.58
C HIS A 373 31.97 -45.92 46.41
N PHE A 374 31.83 -44.79 45.72
CA PHE A 374 30.57 -44.13 45.43
C PHE A 374 30.37 -43.99 43.93
N LEU A 375 29.12 -44.08 43.50
CA LEU A 375 28.68 -43.76 42.15
C LEU A 375 27.56 -42.74 42.26
N MET A 376 27.52 -41.81 41.32
CA MET A 376 26.40 -40.88 41.19
C MET A 376 25.59 -41.22 39.95
N ASP A 377 24.27 -41.25 40.10
CA ASP A 377 23.35 -41.29 38.97
C ASP A 377 23.40 -39.95 38.22
N SER A 378 23.67 -40.01 36.92
CA SER A 378 23.90 -38.80 36.12
C SER A 378 22.63 -37.99 35.88
N LEU A 379 21.44 -38.56 36.06
CA LEU A 379 20.17 -37.89 35.82
C LEU A 379 19.50 -37.43 37.12
N THR A 380 19.58 -38.23 38.19
CA THR A 380 18.91 -37.93 39.46
C THR A 380 19.81 -37.22 40.47
N GLY A 381 21.13 -37.28 40.32
CA GLY A 381 22.07 -36.76 41.32
C GLY A 381 22.18 -37.62 42.59
N ASP A 382 21.64 -38.84 42.57
CA ASP A 382 21.75 -39.78 43.70
C ASP A 382 23.15 -40.34 43.83
N ILE A 383 23.77 -40.20 45.00
CA ILE A 383 25.06 -40.79 45.33
C ILE A 383 24.82 -42.07 46.13
N ALA A 384 25.26 -43.21 45.59
CA ALA A 384 25.09 -44.53 46.19
C ALA A 384 26.41 -45.25 46.43
N VAL A 385 26.43 -46.13 47.45
CA VAL A 385 27.58 -46.99 47.77
C VAL A 385 27.75 -48.06 46.70
N THR A 386 28.97 -48.23 46.17
CA THR A 386 29.30 -49.27 45.17
C THR A 386 30.36 -50.26 45.62
N LYS A 387 31.10 -49.95 46.70
CA LYS A 387 32.07 -50.84 47.32
C LYS A 387 31.94 -50.79 48.84
N PHE A 388 32.41 -51.84 49.50
CA PHE A 388 32.45 -51.90 50.96
C PHE A 388 33.19 -50.69 51.53
N LEU A 389 32.61 -50.11 52.57
CA LEU A 389 33.18 -49.02 53.33
C LEU A 389 33.84 -49.60 54.57
N ASP A 390 34.94 -49.01 54.99
CA ASP A 390 35.67 -49.39 56.20
C ASP A 390 36.07 -48.12 56.94
N ARG A 391 35.40 -47.85 58.06
CA ARG A 391 35.58 -46.60 58.80
C ARG A 391 36.96 -46.52 59.42
N GLU A 392 37.54 -47.65 59.86
CA GLU A 392 38.89 -47.67 60.43
C GLU A 392 39.96 -47.32 59.39
N SER A 393 39.74 -47.66 58.12
CA SER A 393 40.61 -47.26 56.99
C SER A 393 40.40 -45.81 56.57
N ARG A 394 39.14 -45.35 56.45
CA ARG A 394 38.79 -43.98 56.09
C ARG A 394 37.43 -43.59 56.67
N ASP A 395 37.46 -42.71 57.66
CA ASP A 395 36.27 -42.25 58.39
C ASP A 395 35.52 -41.10 57.69
N ARG A 396 36.12 -40.45 56.68
CA ARG A 396 35.54 -39.32 55.97
C ARG A 396 35.85 -39.31 54.47
N PHE A 397 34.80 -39.12 53.68
CA PHE A 397 34.87 -38.84 52.25
C PHE A 397 34.44 -37.40 51.99
N VAL A 398 35.23 -36.69 51.17
CA VAL A 398 34.90 -35.34 50.68
C VAL A 398 34.81 -35.47 49.17
N LEU A 399 33.60 -35.57 48.65
CA LEU A 399 33.33 -35.72 47.22
C LEU A 399 33.15 -34.35 46.60
N ASN A 400 33.89 -34.07 45.54
CA ASN A 400 33.63 -32.90 44.70
C ASN A 400 32.75 -33.37 43.55
N VAL A 401 31.62 -32.71 43.37
CA VAL A 401 30.64 -32.99 42.31
C VAL A 401 30.48 -31.77 41.41
N THR A 402 30.03 -32.00 40.18
CA THR A 402 29.68 -30.96 39.20
C THR A 402 28.35 -31.32 38.53
N ALA A 403 27.64 -30.31 38.05
CA ALA A 403 26.46 -30.44 37.20
C ALA A 403 26.75 -29.71 35.87
N SER A 404 26.20 -30.21 34.76
CA SER A 404 26.37 -29.64 33.42
C SER A 404 25.11 -29.84 32.58
N ASP A 405 24.66 -28.79 31.90
CA ASP A 405 23.61 -28.79 30.87
C ASP A 405 24.10 -29.28 29.48
N GLY A 406 25.39 -29.62 29.36
CA GLY A 406 26.04 -30.06 28.13
C GLY A 406 26.90 -28.99 27.44
N VAL A 407 26.72 -27.71 27.77
CA VAL A 407 27.55 -26.57 27.32
C VAL A 407 28.25 -25.93 28.51
N LEU A 408 27.50 -25.56 29.55
CA LEU A 408 28.01 -24.95 30.76
C LEU A 408 28.13 -26.00 31.89
N LEU A 409 28.93 -25.67 32.90
CA LEU A 409 29.19 -26.56 34.03
C LEU A 409 29.41 -25.77 35.31
N THR A 410 28.98 -26.33 36.43
CA THR A 410 29.21 -25.73 37.74
C THR A 410 30.66 -25.93 38.17
N ILE A 411 31.37 -24.83 38.39
CA ILE A 411 32.75 -24.87 38.90
C ILE A 411 32.71 -25.09 40.43
N PRO A 412 33.38 -26.12 40.97
CA PRO A 412 33.47 -26.31 42.41
C PRO A 412 34.22 -25.11 43.02
N LYS A 413 33.60 -24.40 43.97
CA LYS A 413 34.31 -23.37 44.72
C LYS A 413 35.40 -24.06 45.54
N SER A 414 36.67 -23.80 45.18
CA SER A 414 37.82 -24.17 46.00
C SER A 414 37.72 -23.41 47.33
N SER A 415 37.41 -24.14 48.40
CA SER A 415 37.37 -23.64 49.78
C SER A 415 38.76 -23.29 50.29
#